data_AF-A0A534KBK6-F1
#
_entry.id   AF-A0A534KBK6-F1
#
_cell.length_a   1.000
_cell.length_b   1.000
_cell.length_c   1.000
_cell.angle_alpha   90.00
_cell.angle_beta   90.00
_cell.angle_gamma   90.00
#
_symmetry.space_group_name_H-M   'P 1'
#
loop_
_entity.id
_entity.type
_entity.pdbx_description
1 polymer ?
#
loop_
_entity_poly.entity_id
_entity_poly.type
_entity_poly.pdbx_seq_one_letter_code
_entity_poly.pdbx_strand_id
1 'polypeptide(L)'
;MATETGTWSERAASKWRALERMQVYQVPIVLGGAIAALVGVVALGPSLVAERILGISVARAVFLMLFGALGLIGYGVSKRNVRNGMIVAGIASIALLAVAGTTVGLMAGALVLAGAIWGFVKSL
;
A
#
# COMPACT_ATOMS: atom_id res chain seq x y z
N MET A 1 0.90 -30.06 8.82
CA MET A 1 0.74 -28.60 8.99
C MET A 1 1.58 -28.20 10.19
N ALA A 2 2.78 -27.67 9.99
CA ALA A 2 3.63 -27.22 11.09
C ALA A 2 3.22 -25.80 11.46
N THR A 3 2.70 -25.60 12.67
CA THR A 3 2.42 -24.28 13.22
C THR A 3 3.76 -23.62 13.57
N GLU A 4 4.19 -22.64 12.77
CA GLU A 4 5.35 -21.81 13.05
C GLU A 4 5.09 -20.96 14.30
N THR A 5 5.43 -21.49 15.48
CA THR A 5 5.42 -20.77 16.76
C THR A 5 6.71 -19.99 16.97
N GLY A 6 7.19 -19.29 15.95
CA GLY A 6 8.36 -18.41 16.08
C GLY A 6 8.04 -17.22 17.00
N THR A 7 8.97 -16.86 17.87
CA THR A 7 8.87 -15.66 18.72
C THR A 7 8.67 -14.42 17.84
N TRP A 8 8.06 -13.36 18.39
CA TRP A 8 7.79 -12.14 17.62
C TRP A 8 9.07 -11.56 16.96
N SER A 9 10.21 -11.70 17.64
CA SER A 9 11.53 -11.31 17.14
C SER A 9 11.95 -12.08 15.88
N GLU A 10 11.70 -13.40 15.82
CA GLU A 10 12.03 -14.25 14.67
C GLU A 10 11.14 -13.94 13.47
N ARG A 11 9.85 -13.67 13.72
CA ARG A 11 8.91 -13.22 12.68
C ARG A 11 9.32 -11.86 12.12
N ALA A 12 9.72 -10.92 12.98
CA ALA A 12 10.22 -9.63 12.55
C ALA A 12 11.52 -9.77 11.73
N ALA A 13 12.49 -10.54 12.22
CA ALA A 13 13.75 -10.81 11.51
C ALA A 13 13.53 -11.51 10.16
N SER A 14 12.59 -12.46 10.08
CA SER A 14 12.20 -13.10 8.82
C SER A 14 11.60 -12.09 7.82
N LYS A 15 10.72 -11.20 8.29
CA LYS A 15 10.16 -10.12 7.46
C LYS A 15 11.24 -9.14 6.98
N TRP A 16 12.20 -8.79 7.82
CA TRP A 16 13.34 -7.95 7.44
C TRP A 16 14.20 -8.59 6.35
N ARG A 17 14.58 -9.86 6.51
CA ARG A 17 15.31 -10.60 5.46
C ARG A 17 14.49 -10.78 4.18
N ALA A 18 13.16 -10.84 4.29
CA ALA A 18 12.29 -10.89 3.12
C ALA A 18 12.22 -9.54 2.38
N LEU A 19 12.36 -8.42 3.10
CA LEU A 19 12.49 -7.09 2.51
C LEU A 19 13.87 -6.90 1.86
N GLU A 20 14.94 -7.42 2.46
CA GLU A 20 16.28 -7.38 1.85
C GLU A 20 16.36 -8.12 0.52
N ARG A 21 15.61 -9.22 0.38
CA ARG A 21 15.53 -10.01 -0.85
C ARG A 21 14.46 -9.51 -1.82
N MET A 22 13.86 -8.35 -1.55
CA MET A 22 12.79 -7.80 -2.36
C MET A 22 13.32 -7.39 -3.74
N GLN A 23 12.55 -7.72 -4.77
CA GLN A 23 12.91 -7.31 -6.13
C GLN A 23 12.69 -5.79 -6.27
N VAL A 24 13.65 -5.09 -6.87
CA VAL A 24 13.72 -3.62 -6.93
C VAL A 24 12.42 -2.98 -7.42
N TYR A 25 11.74 -3.59 -8.40
CA TYR A 25 10.49 -3.06 -8.96
C TYR A 25 9.30 -3.10 -7.97
N GLN A 26 9.39 -3.89 -6.89
CA GLN A 26 8.35 -4.00 -5.88
C GLN A 26 8.50 -2.94 -4.77
N VAL A 27 9.68 -2.33 -4.64
CA VAL A 27 9.98 -1.29 -3.63
C VAL A 27 9.03 -0.09 -3.75
N PRO A 28 8.77 0.48 -4.95
CA PRO A 28 7.85 1.61 -5.08
C PRO A 28 6.40 1.27 -4.68
N ILE A 29 5.95 0.04 -4.95
CA ILE A 29 4.61 -0.44 -4.59
C ILE A 29 4.45 -0.49 -3.07
N VAL A 30 5.42 -1.09 -2.38
CA VAL A 30 5.34 -1.21 -0.92
C VAL A 30 5.54 0.14 -0.24
N LEU A 31 6.46 0.96 -0.73
CA LEU A 31 6.69 2.29 -0.19
C LEU A 31 5.45 3.17 -0.35
N GLY A 32 4.91 3.28 -1.56
CA GLY A 32 3.71 4.07 -1.82
C GLY A 32 2.48 3.55 -1.07
N GLY A 33 2.26 2.23 -1.07
CA GLY A 33 1.16 1.60 -0.32
C GLY A 33 1.26 1.82 1.18
N ALA A 34 2.46 1.67 1.76
CA ALA A 34 2.69 1.89 3.19
C ALA A 34 2.53 3.36 3.59
N ILE A 35 3.05 4.30 2.79
CA ILE A 35 2.87 5.74 3.03
C ILE A 35 1.38 6.09 3.02
N ALA A 36 0.63 5.67 1.99
CA ALA A 36 -0.80 5.92 1.90
C ALA A 36 -1.56 5.32 3.10
N ALA A 37 -1.25 4.08 3.46
CA ALA A 37 -1.91 3.40 4.58
C ALA A 37 -1.64 4.11 5.92
N LEU A 38 -0.38 4.40 6.22
CA LEU A 38 0.02 5.04 7.48
C LEU A 38 -0.50 6.47 7.60
N VAL A 39 -0.39 7.26 6.53
CA VAL A 39 -0.93 8.62 6.54
C VAL A 39 -2.45 8.61 6.66
N GLY A 40 -3.13 7.68 5.98
CA GLY A 40 -4.57 7.48 6.14
C GLY A 40 -4.94 7.20 7.60
N VAL A 41 -4.25 6.26 8.26
CA VAL A 41 -4.47 5.93 9.67
C VAL A 41 -4.22 7.11 10.60
N VAL A 42 -3.10 7.82 10.43
CA VAL A 42 -2.76 8.99 11.26
C VAL A 42 -3.76 10.13 11.05
N ALA A 43 -4.25 10.32 9.82
CA ALA A 43 -5.23 11.34 9.49
C ALA A 43 -6.62 11.07 10.06
N LEU A 44 -6.98 9.83 10.41
CA LEU A 44 -8.31 9.49 10.94
C LEU A 44 -8.65 10.30 12.20
N GLY A 45 -7.73 10.42 13.16
CA GLY A 45 -7.99 11.15 14.41
C GLY A 45 -8.39 12.61 14.18
N PRO A 46 -7.53 13.42 13.52
CA PRO A 46 -7.87 14.79 13.16
C PRO A 46 -9.10 14.90 12.27
N SER A 47 -9.28 13.99 11.30
CA SER A 47 -10.44 14.01 10.41
C SER A 47 -11.75 13.74 11.15
N LEU A 48 -11.79 12.81 12.12
CA LEU A 48 -12.98 12.53 12.92
C LEU A 48 -13.40 13.75 13.76
N VAL A 49 -12.41 14.47 14.30
CA VAL A 49 -12.65 15.73 15.03
C VAL A 49 -13.17 16.81 14.08
N ALA A 50 -12.57 16.95 12.89
CA ALA A 50 -12.99 17.91 11.89
C ALA A 50 -14.39 17.61 11.31
N GLU A 51 -14.76 16.35 11.13
CA GLU A 51 -16.11 15.96 10.70
C GLU A 51 -17.14 16.34 11.75
N ARG A 52 -16.82 16.11 13.03
CA ARG A 52 -17.72 16.44 14.14
C ARG A 52 -17.89 17.95 14.37
N ILE A 53 -16.85 18.75 14.13
CA ILE A 53 -16.85 20.20 14.41
C ILE A 53 -17.21 21.03 13.18
N LEU A 54 -16.72 20.63 12.00
CA LEU A 54 -16.77 21.42 10.77
C LEU A 54 -17.58 20.74 9.65
N GLY A 55 -18.09 19.53 9.85
CA GLY A 55 -18.80 18.75 8.83
C GLY A 55 -17.92 18.30 7.67
N ILE A 56 -16.59 18.34 7.82
CA ILE A 56 -15.64 17.95 6.78
C ILE A 56 -15.49 16.42 6.77
N SER A 57 -15.80 15.79 5.65
CA SER A 57 -15.83 14.32 5.54
C SER A 57 -14.49 13.63 5.81
N VAL A 58 -14.54 12.55 6.61
CA VAL A 58 -13.41 11.63 6.88
C VAL A 58 -13.06 10.73 5.69
N ALA A 59 -13.89 10.71 4.64
CA ALA A 59 -13.77 9.79 3.52
C ALA A 59 -12.37 9.75 2.88
N ARG A 60 -11.68 10.90 2.78
CA ARG A 60 -10.33 10.97 2.21
C ARG A 60 -9.30 10.18 3.02
N ALA A 61 -9.33 10.28 4.34
CA ALA A 61 -8.41 9.54 5.22
C ALA A 61 -8.66 8.03 5.12
N VAL A 62 -9.94 7.63 5.06
CA VAL A 62 -10.35 6.23 4.88
C VAL A 62 -9.93 5.70 3.51
N PHE A 63 -10.13 6.46 2.43
CA PHE A 63 -9.72 6.05 1.09
C PHE A 63 -8.20 5.92 0.96
N LEU A 64 -7.44 6.85 1.53
CA LEU A 64 -5.97 6.73 1.64
C LEU A 64 -5.56 5.42 2.32
N MET A 65 -6.19 5.12 3.45
CA MET A 65 -5.92 3.89 4.20
C MET A 65 -6.24 2.63 3.38
N LEU A 66 -7.45 2.57 2.82
CA LEU A 66 -7.94 1.40 2.10
C LEU A 66 -7.16 1.14 0.81
N PHE A 67 -6.90 2.17 0.01
CA PHE A 67 -6.17 2.00 -1.25
C PHE A 67 -4.67 1.77 -1.01
N GLY A 68 -4.09 2.36 0.04
CA GLY A 68 -2.74 2.00 0.50
C GLY A 68 -2.64 0.53 0.88
N ALA A 69 -3.60 0.03 1.66
CA ALA A 69 -3.68 -1.40 2.01
C ALA A 69 -3.88 -2.28 0.77
N LEU A 70 -4.71 -1.87 -0.19
CA LEU A 70 -4.90 -2.61 -1.45
C LEU A 70 -3.61 -2.70 -2.27
N GLY A 71 -2.78 -1.66 -2.29
CA GLY A 71 -1.45 -1.69 -2.91
C GLY A 71 -0.52 -2.72 -2.25
N LEU A 72 -0.55 -2.81 -0.92
CA LEU A 72 0.19 -3.82 -0.16
C LEU A 72 -0.34 -5.25 -0.40
N ILE A 73 -1.66 -5.41 -0.60
CA ILE A 73 -2.25 -6.68 -1.02
C ILE A 73 -1.75 -7.06 -2.41
N GLY A 74 -1.66 -6.11 -3.35
CA GLY A 74 -1.07 -6.34 -4.67
C GLY A 74 0.38 -6.87 -4.59
N TYR A 75 1.18 -6.33 -3.67
CA TYR A 75 2.50 -6.89 -3.36
C TYR A 75 2.42 -8.32 -2.76
N GLY A 76 1.47 -8.58 -1.87
CA GLY A 76 1.26 -9.94 -1.34
C GLY A 76 0.92 -10.95 -2.44
N VAL A 77 0.07 -10.56 -3.39
CA VAL A 77 -0.32 -11.37 -4.55
C VAL A 77 0.86 -11.56 -5.51
N SER A 78 1.71 -10.55 -5.69
CA SER A 78 2.86 -10.63 -6.63
C SER A 78 3.87 -11.71 -6.26
N LYS A 79 3.94 -12.12 -4.99
CA LYS A 79 4.77 -13.24 -4.53
C LYS A 79 4.34 -14.60 -5.11
N ARG A 80 3.06 -14.75 -5.46
CA ARG A 80 2.51 -15.97 -6.07
C ARG A 80 2.35 -15.82 -7.58
N ASN A 81 1.94 -14.65 -8.03
CA ASN A 81 1.78 -14.33 -9.44
C ASN A 81 2.04 -12.84 -9.66
N VAL A 82 3.18 -12.53 -10.27
CA VAL A 82 3.63 -11.15 -10.49
C VAL A 82 2.59 -10.35 -11.26
N ARG A 83 2.09 -10.87 -12.39
CA ARG A 83 1.14 -10.18 -13.27
C ARG A 83 -0.15 -9.81 -12.54
N ASN A 84 -0.74 -10.75 -11.80
CA ASN A 84 -1.95 -10.49 -11.01
C ASN A 84 -1.66 -9.47 -9.90
N GLY A 85 -0.51 -9.57 -9.24
CA GLY A 85 -0.11 -8.60 -8.20
C GLY A 85 0.06 -7.19 -8.75
N MET A 86 0.62 -7.04 -9.94
CA MET A 86 0.78 -5.74 -10.60
C MET A 86 -0.56 -5.15 -11.05
N ILE A 87 -1.51 -5.99 -11.49
CA ILE A 87 -2.87 -5.54 -11.82
C ILE A 87 -3.56 -4.99 -10.56
N VAL A 88 -3.51 -5.72 -9.44
CA VAL A 88 -4.10 -5.26 -8.17
C VAL A 88 -3.43 -3.97 -7.68
N ALA A 89 -2.09 -3.90 -7.74
CA ALA A 89 -1.34 -2.69 -7.41
C ALA A 89 -1.70 -1.50 -8.33
N GLY A 90 -1.88 -1.76 -9.63
CA GLY A 90 -2.32 -0.77 -10.61
C GLY A 90 -3.71 -0.22 -10.31
N ILE A 91 -4.67 -1.09 -9.96
CA ILE A 91 -6.02 -0.67 -9.53
C ILE A 91 -5.95 0.20 -8.28
N ALA A 92 -5.17 -0.22 -7.28
CA ALA A 92 -4.95 0.54 -6.05
C ALA A 92 -4.34 1.93 -6.33
N SER A 93 -3.36 1.98 -7.23
CA SER A 93 -2.74 3.23 -7.68
C SER A 93 -3.76 4.16 -8.34
N ILE A 94 -4.57 3.67 -9.29
CA ILE A 94 -5.57 4.50 -9.96
C ILE A 94 -6.56 5.06 -8.93
N ALA A 95 -6.96 4.25 -7.95
CA ALA A 95 -7.84 4.69 -6.87
C ALA A 95 -7.18 5.78 -6.00
N LEU A 96 -5.89 5.64 -5.65
CA LEU A 96 -5.14 6.68 -4.94
C LEU A 96 -5.06 7.99 -5.74
N LEU A 97 -4.81 7.91 -7.05
CA LEU A 97 -4.69 9.08 -7.91
C LEU A 97 -6.03 9.79 -8.13
N ALA A 98 -7.10 9.04 -8.38
CA ALA A 98 -8.39 9.58 -8.78
C ALA A 98 -9.29 9.97 -7.59
N VAL A 99 -9.19 9.25 -6.46
CA VAL A 99 -10.19 9.32 -5.38
C VAL A 99 -9.64 9.98 -4.12
N ALA A 100 -8.37 9.73 -3.77
CA ALA A 100 -7.82 10.31 -2.54
C ALA A 100 -7.61 11.83 -2.63
N GLY A 101 -7.34 12.36 -3.84
CA GLY A 101 -7.37 13.81 -4.15
C GLY A 101 -6.47 14.70 -3.29
N THR A 102 -5.52 14.11 -2.56
CA THR A 102 -4.56 14.80 -1.70
C THR A 102 -3.17 14.68 -2.29
N THR A 103 -2.27 15.61 -1.97
CA THR A 103 -0.86 15.53 -2.37
C THR A 103 -0.23 14.18 -1.98
N VAL A 104 -0.58 13.65 -0.81
CA VAL A 104 -0.12 12.34 -0.34
C VAL A 104 -0.68 11.22 -1.23
N GLY A 105 -1.98 11.23 -1.52
CA GLY A 105 -2.60 10.24 -2.41
C GLY A 105 -2.00 10.26 -3.81
N LEU A 106 -1.69 11.45 -4.33
CA LEU A 106 -1.04 11.61 -5.63
C LEU A 106 0.37 11.04 -5.66
N MET A 107 1.19 11.39 -4.65
CA MET A 107 2.57 10.90 -4.55
C MET A 107 2.62 9.39 -4.33
N ALA A 108 1.82 8.88 -3.39
CA ALA A 108 1.73 7.44 -3.12
C ALA A 108 1.19 6.67 -4.33
N GLY A 109 0.15 7.19 -4.99
CA GLY A 109 -0.40 6.61 -6.21
C GLY A 109 0.64 6.55 -7.32
N ALA A 110 1.37 7.64 -7.58
CA ALA A 110 2.42 7.66 -8.60
C ALA A 110 3.55 6.66 -8.32
N LEU A 111 3.98 6.53 -7.06
CA LEU A 111 4.96 5.53 -6.65
C LEU A 111 4.47 4.10 -6.89
N VAL A 112 3.23 3.80 -6.47
CA VAL A 112 2.62 2.47 -6.69
C VAL A 112 2.49 2.20 -8.19
N LEU A 113 2.08 3.18 -8.98
CA LEU A 113 1.94 3.06 -10.43
C LEU A 113 3.28 2.72 -11.09
N ALA A 114 4.33 3.45 -10.74
CA ALA A 114 5.65 3.27 -11.32
C ALA A 114 6.17 1.84 -11.07
N GLY A 115 6.02 1.34 -9.83
CA GLY A 115 6.40 -0.04 -9.51
C GLY A 115 5.50 -1.08 -10.18
N ALA A 116 4.19 -0.82 -10.28
CA ALA A 116 3.25 -1.71 -10.96
C ALA A 116 3.53 -1.84 -12.46
N ILE A 117 3.78 -0.73 -13.15
CA ILE A 117 4.14 -0.72 -14.57
C ILE A 117 5.46 -1.46 -14.78
N TRP A 118 6.48 -1.16 -13.97
CA TRP A 118 7.78 -1.83 -14.08
C TRP A 118 7.63 -3.34 -13.89
N GLY A 119 6.98 -3.76 -12.80
CA GLY A 119 6.77 -5.18 -12.53
C GLY A 119 5.93 -5.87 -13.59
N PHE A 120 4.95 -5.16 -14.19
CA PHE A 120 4.12 -5.71 -15.24
C PHE A 120 4.93 -5.95 -16.52
N VAL A 121 5.75 -4.97 -16.93
CA VAL A 121 6.65 -5.10 -18.09
C VAL A 121 7.64 -6.24 -17.90
N LYS A 122 8.18 -6.43 -16.68
CA LYS A 122 9.06 -7.55 -16.32
C LYS A 122 8.37 -8.92 -16.35
N SER A 123 7.04 -8.95 -16.37
CA SER A 123 6.23 -10.18 -16.34
C SER A 123 5.64 -10.58 -17.70
N LEU A 124 5.86 -9.78 -18.74
CA LEU A 124 5.55 -10.07 -20.14
C LEU A 124 6.63 -10.97 -20.74
#